data_AF-A0A367Q3S4-F1
#
_entry.id   AF-A0A367Q3S4-F1
#
_cell.length_a   1.000
_cell.length_b   1.000
_cell.length_c   1.000
_cell.angle_alpha   90.00
_cell.angle_beta   90.00
_cell.angle_gamma   90.00
#
_symmetry.space_group_name_H-M   'P 1'
#
loop_
_entity.id
_entity.type
_entity.pdbx_description
1 polymer ?
#
loop_
_entity_poly.entity_id
_entity_poly.type
_entity_poly.pdbx_seq_one_letter_code
_entity_poly.pdbx_strand_id
1 'polypeptide(L)'
;MKLNPVYDPKTLNQSKVYMIEGTRYRYVRTEGNGKNAKYVFSPLPNQRKTSNISLNNTKLSIKCQSVEGMTCQPPKNQNVIQMGFL
;
A
#
# COMPACT_ATOMS: atom_id res chain seq x y z
N MET A 1 -11.25 13.34 -9.87
CA MET A 1 -10.40 12.19 -9.50
C MET A 1 -11.31 10.96 -9.42
N LYS A 2 -11.05 9.94 -10.23
CA LYS A 2 -11.89 8.74 -10.29
C LYS A 2 -11.32 7.64 -9.38
N LEU A 3 -12.20 7.01 -8.61
CA LEU A 3 -11.86 5.98 -7.63
C LEU A 3 -12.45 4.65 -8.10
N ASN A 4 -11.61 3.62 -8.22
CA ASN A 4 -12.01 2.30 -8.69
C ASN A 4 -11.83 1.28 -7.56
N PRO A 5 -12.90 0.63 -7.07
CA PRO A 5 -12.81 -0.38 -6.02
C PRO A 5 -11.82 -1.51 -6.36
N VAL A 6 -11.08 -1.97 -5.35
CA VAL A 6 -10.11 -3.06 -5.48
C VAL A 6 -10.73 -4.35 -4.95
N TYR A 7 -11.30 -5.15 -5.85
CA TYR A 7 -11.90 -6.44 -5.49
C TYR A 7 -10.91 -7.60 -5.47
N ASP A 8 -9.95 -7.60 -6.40
CA ASP A 8 -8.94 -8.66 -6.52
C ASP A 8 -7.58 -8.14 -6.04
N PRO A 9 -6.98 -8.74 -4.99
CA PRO A 9 -5.64 -8.42 -4.54
C PRO A 9 -4.55 -8.53 -5.61
N LYS A 10 -4.75 -9.33 -6.68
CA LYS A 10 -3.80 -9.42 -7.79
C LYS A 10 -3.63 -8.11 -8.56
N THR A 11 -4.58 -7.19 -8.41
CA THR A 11 -4.52 -5.84 -9.03
C THR A 11 -3.67 -4.85 -8.21
N LEU A 12 -3.21 -5.27 -7.03
CA LEU A 12 -2.33 -4.47 -6.18
C LEU A 12 -0.94 -4.32 -6.81
N ASN A 13 -0.42 -3.09 -6.78
CA ASN A 13 0.85 -2.73 -7.37
C ASN A 13 1.50 -1.60 -6.56
N GLN A 14 2.80 -1.70 -6.32
CA GLN A 14 3.55 -0.72 -5.52
C GLN A 14 3.61 0.68 -6.16
N SER A 15 3.39 0.79 -7.47
CA SER A 15 3.41 2.06 -8.21
C SER A 15 2.05 2.77 -8.23
N LYS A 16 0.96 2.11 -7.79
CA LYS A 16 -0.38 2.70 -7.74
C LYS A 16 -0.64 3.38 -6.40
N VAL A 17 -1.51 4.39 -6.42
CA VAL A 17 -2.02 5.02 -5.20
C VAL A 17 -3.40 4.47 -4.86
N TYR A 18 -3.62 4.21 -3.58
CA TYR A 18 -4.86 3.68 -3.03
C TYR A 18 -5.46 4.67 -2.04
N MET A 19 -6.77 4.88 -2.11
CA MET A 19 -7.56 5.59 -1.12
C MET A 19 -8.16 4.58 -0.15
N ILE A 20 -7.90 4.76 1.15
CA ILE A 20 -8.44 3.91 2.22
C ILE A 20 -8.87 4.84 3.35
N GLU A 21 -10.17 4.88 3.64
CA GLU A 21 -10.77 5.75 4.68
C GLU A 21 -10.29 7.22 4.59
N GLY A 22 -10.31 7.78 3.37
CA GLY A 22 -9.93 9.17 3.10
C GLY A 22 -8.42 9.47 3.17
N THR A 23 -7.57 8.47 3.41
CA THR A 23 -6.11 8.61 3.44
C THR A 23 -5.49 7.94 2.21
N ARG A 24 -4.43 8.53 1.63
CA ARG A 24 -3.75 7.96 0.46
C ARG A 24 -2.59 7.09 0.91
N TYR A 25 -2.57 5.87 0.40
CA TYR A 25 -1.54 4.88 0.67
C TYR A 25 -0.91 4.37 -0.62
N ARG A 26 0.26 3.76 -0.47
CA ARG A 26 0.87 2.84 -1.42
C ARG A 26 0.81 1.41 -0.87
N TYR A 27 0.62 0.44 -1.76
CA TYR A 27 0.80 -0.97 -1.40
C TYR A 27 2.29 -1.26 -1.20
N VAL A 28 2.64 -2.03 -0.17
CA VAL A 28 4.03 -2.36 0.18
C VAL A 28 4.31 -3.84 -0.09
N ARG A 29 3.54 -4.73 0.53
CA ARG A 29 3.76 -6.18 0.46
C ARG A 29 2.52 -6.95 0.89
N THR A 30 2.52 -8.25 0.61
CA THR A 30 1.58 -9.22 1.19
C THR A 30 2.31 -10.02 2.26
N GLU A 31 1.65 -10.22 3.39
CA GLU A 31 2.10 -11.08 4.48
C GLU A 31 1.15 -12.28 4.60
N GLY A 32 1.69 -13.46 4.90
CA GLY A 32 0.91 -14.70 4.96
C GLY A 32 0.49 -15.22 3.59
N ASN A 33 -0.37 -16.25 3.59
CA ASN A 33 -0.83 -16.93 2.39
C ASN A 33 -2.31 -17.34 2.49
N GLY A 34 -2.92 -17.61 1.34
CA GLY A 34 -4.30 -18.09 1.24
C GLY A 34 -5.31 -17.21 1.98
N LYS A 35 -6.13 -17.82 2.84
CA LYS A 35 -7.19 -17.13 3.60
C LYS A 35 -6.64 -16.16 4.66
N ASN A 36 -5.39 -16.34 5.08
CA ASN A 36 -4.75 -15.53 6.12
C ASN A 36 -3.87 -14.41 5.52
N ALA A 37 -3.92 -14.20 4.20
CA ALA A 37 -3.19 -13.13 3.54
C ALA A 37 -3.61 -11.74 4.06
N LYS A 38 -2.61 -10.93 4.38
CA LYS A 38 -2.74 -9.52 4.78
C LYS A 38 -1.99 -8.64 3.78
N TYR A 39 -2.65 -7.59 3.31
CA TYR A 39 -2.11 -6.63 2.35
C TYR A 39 -1.68 -5.38 3.10
N VAL A 40 -0.38 -5.09 3.09
CA VAL A 40 0.23 -4.01 3.85
C VAL A 40 0.30 -2.75 2.99
N PHE A 41 -0.14 -1.64 3.57
CA PHE A 41 -0.17 -0.33 2.96
C PHE A 41 0.58 0.68 3.82
N SER A 42 1.34 1.56 3.18
CA SER A 42 2.07 2.67 3.81
C SER A 42 1.45 3.98 3.38
N PRO A 43 1.19 4.93 4.29
CA PRO A 43 0.70 6.24 3.91
C PRO A 43 1.72 6.94 3.02
N LEU A 44 1.24 7.80 2.12
CA LEU A 44 2.13 8.66 1.34
C LEU A 44 2.78 9.73 2.26
N PRO A 45 3.95 10.29 1.87
CA PRO A 45 4.58 11.38 2.61
C PRO A 45 3.65 12.57 2.81
N ASN A 46 3.90 13.37 3.85
CA ASN A 46 3.16 14.59 4.19
C ASN A 46 1.68 14.36 4.53
N GLN A 47 1.33 13.19 5.07
CA GLN A 47 0.01 12.91 5.62
C GLN A 47 0.03 12.86 7.15
N ARG A 48 -1.11 13.19 7.78
CA ARG A 48 -1.25 13.10 9.24
C ARG A 48 -1.08 11.67 9.76
N LYS A 49 -1.48 10.67 8.96
CA LYS A 49 -1.24 9.26 9.26
C LYS A 49 0.17 8.88 8.79
N THR A 50 0.97 8.31 9.69
CA THR A 50 2.35 7.90 9.43
C THR A 50 2.55 6.38 9.53
N SER A 51 1.64 5.68 10.21
CA SER A 51 1.72 4.23 10.42
C SER A 51 1.17 3.44 9.24
N ASN A 52 1.81 2.30 8.96
CA ASN A 52 1.30 1.31 8.02
C ASN A 52 -0.01 0.68 8.52
N ILE A 53 -0.83 0.22 7.58
CA ILE A 53 -2.04 -0.55 7.87
C ILE A 53 -2.01 -1.89 7.13
N SER A 54 -2.73 -2.88 7.65
CA SER A 54 -2.89 -4.18 7.00
C SER A 54 -4.37 -4.48 6.78
N LEU A 55 -4.75 -4.85 5.57
CA LEU A 55 -6.12 -5.29 5.24
C LEU A 55 -6.14 -6.79 4.92
N ASN A 56 -7.18 -7.50 5.33
CA ASN A 56 -7.47 -8.82 4.79
C ASN A 56 -8.28 -8.69 3.48
N ASN A 57 -8.60 -9.80 2.83
CA ASN A 57 -9.32 -9.80 1.55
C ASN A 57 -10.69 -9.06 1.64
N THR A 58 -11.48 -9.35 2.67
CA THR A 58 -12.78 -8.71 2.90
C THR A 58 -12.66 -7.20 3.11
N LYS A 59 -11.68 -6.74 3.90
CA LYS A 59 -11.48 -5.30 4.11
C LYS A 59 -10.91 -4.62 2.87
N LEU A 60 -10.14 -5.33 2.05
CA LEU A 60 -9.63 -4.81 0.78
C LEU A 60 -10.80 -4.46 -0.15
N SER A 61 -11.72 -5.40 -0.37
CA SER A 61 -12.87 -5.20 -1.27
C SER A 61 -13.86 -4.13 -0.82
N ILE A 62 -13.96 -3.89 0.50
CA ILE A 62 -14.86 -2.88 1.06
C ILE A 62 -14.22 -1.49 1.12
N LYS A 63 -12.94 -1.40 1.52
CA LYS A 63 -12.31 -0.13 1.92
C LYS A 63 -11.29 0.42 0.93
N CYS A 64 -10.76 -0.41 0.04
CA CYS A 64 -9.64 -0.02 -0.82
C CYS A 64 -10.13 0.37 -2.21
N GLN A 65 -9.77 1.58 -2.63
CA GLN A 65 -10.04 2.08 -3.98
C GLN A 65 -8.72 2.54 -4.61
N SER A 66 -8.45 2.11 -5.83
CA SER A 66 -7.33 2.63 -6.60
C SER A 66 -7.68 4.00 -7.18
N VAL A 67 -6.71 4.90 -7.18
CA VAL A 67 -6.85 6.25 -7.72
C VAL A 67 -6.43 6.26 -9.19
N GLU A 68 -7.37 6.49 -10.09
CA GLU A 68 -7.09 6.53 -11.52
C GLU A 68 -6.17 7.71 -11.88
N GLY A 69 -5.15 7.45 -12.69
CA GLY A 69 -4.18 8.46 -13.14
C GLY A 69 -3.16 8.88 -12.08
N MET A 70 -3.19 8.32 -10.86
CA MET A 70 -2.22 8.65 -9.82
C MET A 70 -1.26 7.48 -9.55
N THR A 71 0.02 7.75 -9.72
CA THR A 71 1.10 6.82 -9.42
C THR A 71 2.02 7.37 -8.34
N CYS A 72 2.70 6.48 -7.64
CA CYS A 72 3.79 6.84 -6.74
C CYS A 72 5.05 6.09 -7.16
N GLN A 73 6.21 6.69 -6.92
CA GLN A 73 7.45 5.94 -7.10
C GLN A 73 7.51 4.86 -6.01
N PRO A 74 7.76 3.59 -6.38
CA PRO A 74 8.07 2.58 -5.38
C PRO A 74 9.29 3.06 -4.58
N PRO A 75 9.37 2.74 -3.28
CA PRO A 75 10.54 3.11 -2.50
C PRO A 75 11.77 2.55 -3.22
N LYS A 76 12.70 3.42 -3.62
CA LYS A 76 14.03 3.00 -4.08
C LYS A 76 14.57 2.13 -2.95
N ASN A 77 14.95 0.88 -3.23
CA ASN A 77 15.61 0.01 -2.25
C ASN A 77 16.66 0.87 -1.55
N GLN A 78 16.45 1.13 -0.26
CA GLN A 78 17.47 1.74 0.55
C GLN A 78 18.57 0.69 0.61
N ASN A 79 19.58 0.85 -0.24
CA ASN A 79 20.87 0.24 0.02
C ASN A 79 21.20 0.63 1.45
N VAL A 80 21.11 -0.35 2.35
CA VAL A 80 21.58 -0.21 3.71
C VAL A 80 23.07 0.10 3.56
N ILE A 81 23.45 1.36 3.73
CA ILE A 81 24.85 1.70 3.97
C ILE A 81 25.13 1.02 5.31
N GLN A 82 25.76 -0.15 5.24
CA GLN A 82 26.35 -0.79 6.39
C GLN A 82 27.43 0.17 6.87
N MET A 83 27.07 1.03 7.82
CA MET A 83 28.04 1.79 8.59
C MET A 83 28.81 0.77 9.41
N GLY A 84 29.91 0.27 8.82
CA GLY A 84 30.93 -0.44 9.57
C GLY A 84 31.49 0.52 10.59
N PHE A 85 31.16 0.29 11.86
CA PHE A 85 31.94 0.85 12.94
C PHE A 85 33.23 0.01 13.03
N LEU A 86 34.34 0.66 12.70
CA LEU A 86 35.71 0.24 13.03
C LEU A 86 35.88 0.15 14.55
#